data_AF-A0A257QMR0-F1
#
_entry.id   AF-A0A257QMR0-F1
#
_cell.length_a   1.000
_cell.length_b   1.000
_cell.length_c   1.000
_cell.angle_alpha   90.00
_cell.angle_beta   90.00
_cell.angle_gamma   90.00
#
_symmetry.space_group_name_H-M   'P 1'
#
loop_
_entity.id
_entity.type
_entity.pdbx_description
1 polymer ?
#
loop_
_entity_poly.entity_id
_entity_poly.type
_entity_poly.pdbx_seq_one_letter_code
_entity_poly.pdbx_strand_id
1 'polypeptide(L)'
;MRGRIADLLGGPYPADRQACRDIFGPQFQTIAAVTAFLQANLRQGSVHAQLTTAQAGGWSVTSFQALYVACWLHHPVEKGTYLIDLSGLSLGQMTTLNTAFQQHLRGRKSSHLSGAGRSAGQGWAFMNGYQELLVQIETLKGVDVLMLKSEGHQVSLTGIIPHAASFVKKKFTGSGAQASASLNAYSNLRPDLVSGRAAENYAIPYEDLIKWLKLSGKMITIREVMYALFKKVKYPPNTGLLYTYFSNMDNANLGAVLRQYINAARNPGGAQFTGGGKVTVKMLASLSDMADALIADGNAANDRIFLEVRATGQDIDASLQYFYNQQDFPMPVFAVG
;
A
#
# COMPACT_ATOMS: atom_id res chain seq x y z
N MET A 1 8.20 14.73 -13.55
CA MET A 1 9.38 14.61 -12.65
C MET A 1 9.56 13.17 -12.17
N ARG A 2 9.99 12.28 -13.08
CA ARG A 2 10.43 10.91 -12.77
C ARG A 2 11.83 11.02 -12.11
N GLY A 3 12.14 10.26 -11.06
CA GLY A 3 13.55 10.03 -10.70
C GLY A 3 14.22 10.84 -9.57
N ARG A 4 13.57 11.16 -8.45
CA ARG A 4 14.31 11.60 -7.24
C ARG A 4 14.99 10.46 -6.46
N ILE A 5 14.77 9.21 -6.86
CA ILE A 5 15.46 8.06 -6.25
C ILE A 5 16.91 8.00 -6.72
N ALA A 6 17.17 8.33 -7.98
CA ALA A 6 18.55 8.48 -8.45
C ALA A 6 19.27 9.58 -7.66
N ASP A 7 18.57 10.68 -7.34
CA ASP A 7 19.12 11.74 -6.46
C ASP A 7 19.39 11.21 -5.03
N LEU A 8 18.54 10.35 -4.49
CA LEU A 8 18.77 9.72 -3.17
C LEU A 8 19.92 8.70 -3.19
N LEU A 9 19.99 7.87 -4.23
CA LEU A 9 21.00 6.81 -4.38
C LEU A 9 22.37 7.37 -4.78
N GLY A 10 22.38 8.40 -5.62
CA GLY A 10 23.57 9.12 -6.08
C GLY A 10 23.93 10.33 -5.22
N GLY A 11 23.10 10.68 -4.23
CA GLY A 11 23.26 11.87 -3.41
C GLY A 11 24.62 11.91 -2.70
N PRO A 12 25.42 12.97 -2.88
CA PRO A 12 26.77 13.04 -2.31
C PRO A 12 26.77 13.49 -0.84
N TYR A 13 25.63 13.97 -0.32
CA TYR A 13 25.53 14.52 1.03
C TYR A 13 25.39 13.42 2.08
N PRO A 14 26.03 13.56 3.27
CA PRO A 14 25.95 12.56 4.33
C PRO A 14 24.51 12.21 4.76
N ALA A 15 23.61 13.18 4.76
CA ALA A 15 22.19 12.98 5.11
C ALA A 15 21.46 12.07 4.10
N ASP A 16 21.70 12.26 2.80
CA ASP A 16 21.12 11.42 1.74
C ASP A 16 21.68 10.00 1.81
N ARG A 17 22.99 9.87 2.05
CA ARG A 17 23.64 8.56 2.24
C ARG A 17 23.09 7.84 3.48
N GLN A 18 22.80 8.56 4.56
CA GLN A 18 22.19 7.97 5.74
C GLN A 18 20.75 7.53 5.47
N ALA A 19 19.94 8.39 4.84
CA ALA A 19 18.58 8.04 4.44
C ALA A 19 18.56 6.81 3.51
N CYS A 20 19.50 6.72 2.57
CA CYS A 20 19.67 5.57 1.70
C CYS A 20 19.98 4.28 2.49
N ARG A 21 20.90 4.34 3.47
CA ARG A 21 21.21 3.22 4.37
C ARG A 21 20.04 2.80 5.25
N ASP A 22 19.23 3.75 5.68
CA ASP A 22 18.07 3.47 6.53
C ASP A 22 16.95 2.79 5.73
N ILE A 23 16.80 3.14 4.45
CA ILE A 23 15.71 2.63 3.58
C ILE A 23 16.09 1.30 2.92
N PHE A 24 17.28 1.21 2.32
CA PHE A 24 17.65 0.12 1.43
C PHE A 24 18.62 -0.87 2.06
N GLY A 25 18.46 -2.15 1.69
CA GLY A 25 19.45 -3.16 2.01
C GLY A 25 20.78 -2.88 1.32
N PRO A 26 21.90 -3.43 1.82
CA PRO A 26 23.26 -3.04 1.40
C PRO A 26 23.50 -3.06 -0.12
N GLN A 27 22.91 -4.03 -0.83
CA GLN A 27 23.09 -4.20 -2.28
C GLN A 27 22.26 -3.24 -3.15
N PHE A 28 21.45 -2.36 -2.55
CA PHE A 28 20.56 -1.44 -3.26
C PHE A 28 20.83 0.03 -2.91
N GLN A 29 22.03 0.35 -2.44
CA GLN A 29 22.40 1.69 -1.96
C GLN A 29 23.13 2.57 -3.00
N THR A 30 23.25 2.10 -4.24
CA THR A 30 23.86 2.84 -5.37
C THR A 30 23.09 2.62 -6.66
N ILE A 31 23.18 3.56 -7.60
CA ILE A 31 22.54 3.44 -8.91
C ILE A 31 23.11 2.24 -9.66
N ALA A 32 24.44 2.06 -9.63
CA ALA A 32 25.10 0.94 -10.29
C ALA A 32 24.60 -0.43 -9.78
N ALA A 33 24.48 -0.61 -8.46
CA ALA A 33 24.06 -1.88 -7.89
C ALA A 33 22.59 -2.20 -8.18
N VAL A 34 21.71 -1.19 -8.09
CA VAL A 34 20.28 -1.34 -8.46
C VAL A 34 20.14 -1.68 -9.95
N THR A 35 20.91 -1.00 -10.81
CA THR A 35 20.92 -1.24 -12.26
C THR A 35 21.38 -2.66 -12.59
N ALA A 36 22.49 -3.10 -12.00
CA ALA A 36 23.01 -4.46 -12.19
C ALA A 36 21.99 -5.51 -11.74
N PHE A 37 21.32 -5.29 -10.60
CA PHE A 37 20.28 -6.19 -10.12
C PHE A 37 19.11 -6.30 -11.11
N LEU A 38 18.59 -5.18 -11.62
CA LEU A 38 17.47 -5.18 -12.55
C LEU A 38 17.84 -5.83 -13.89
N GLN A 39 19.02 -5.52 -14.43
CA GLN A 39 19.50 -6.10 -15.69
C GLN A 39 19.75 -7.61 -15.59
N ALA A 40 20.19 -8.10 -14.43
CA ALA A 40 20.42 -9.53 -14.20
C ALA A 40 19.12 -10.33 -14.00
N ASN A 41 18.06 -9.70 -13.48
CA ASN A 41 16.88 -10.42 -13.00
C ASN A 41 15.60 -10.14 -13.80
N LEU A 42 15.59 -9.11 -14.66
CA LEU A 42 14.56 -8.87 -15.66
C LEU A 42 15.09 -9.20 -17.05
N ARG A 43 14.25 -9.85 -17.87
CA ARG A 43 14.56 -10.09 -19.27
C ARG A 43 14.88 -8.76 -19.96
N GLN A 44 16.10 -8.63 -20.49
CA GLN A 44 16.60 -7.42 -21.14
C GLN A 44 16.53 -6.16 -20.24
N GLY A 45 16.52 -6.33 -18.91
CA GLY A 45 16.34 -5.22 -17.98
C GLY A 45 14.97 -4.52 -18.06
N SER A 46 13.95 -5.18 -18.62
CA SER A 46 12.62 -4.60 -18.90
C SER A 46 11.50 -5.40 -18.23
N VAL A 47 10.55 -4.67 -17.64
CA VAL A 47 9.30 -5.21 -17.11
C VAL A 47 8.42 -5.71 -18.24
N HIS A 48 8.26 -4.95 -19.33
CA HIS A 48 7.45 -5.38 -20.46
C HIS A 48 7.99 -6.67 -21.09
N ALA A 49 9.29 -6.75 -21.35
CA ALA A 49 9.94 -7.93 -21.90
C ALA A 49 9.84 -9.13 -20.95
N GLN A 50 9.94 -8.90 -19.63
CA GLN A 50 9.74 -9.97 -18.64
C GLN A 50 8.30 -10.50 -18.67
N LEU A 51 7.29 -9.64 -18.73
CA LEU A 51 5.87 -10.04 -18.74
C LEU A 51 5.44 -10.70 -20.06
N THR A 52 6.04 -10.30 -21.18
CA THR A 52 5.70 -10.79 -22.52
C THR A 52 6.53 -12.01 -22.96
N THR A 53 7.43 -12.50 -22.10
CA THR A 53 8.22 -13.70 -22.41
C THR A 53 7.33 -14.93 -22.58
N ALA A 54 7.51 -15.65 -23.70
CA ALA A 54 6.88 -16.95 -23.89
C ALA A 54 7.62 -18.08 -23.13
N GLN A 55 8.84 -17.83 -22.67
CA GLN A 55 9.70 -18.84 -22.04
C GLN A 55 9.52 -18.85 -20.52
N ALA A 56 9.03 -19.97 -19.98
CA ALA A 56 8.87 -20.16 -18.53
C ALA A 56 10.20 -20.12 -17.76
N GLY A 57 11.29 -20.59 -18.34
CA GLY A 57 12.63 -20.59 -17.73
C GLY A 57 13.23 -19.19 -17.47
N GLY A 58 12.57 -18.12 -17.93
CA GLY A 58 12.97 -16.74 -17.65
C GLY A 58 12.42 -16.20 -16.32
N TRP A 59 11.71 -17.01 -15.54
CA TRP A 59 11.14 -16.60 -14.26
C TRP A 59 11.87 -17.23 -13.07
N SER A 60 11.93 -16.47 -11.98
CA SER A 60 12.44 -16.89 -10.69
C SER A 60 11.79 -16.08 -9.58
N VAL A 61 12.00 -16.46 -8.32
CA VAL A 61 11.60 -15.62 -7.18
C VAL A 61 12.19 -14.21 -7.32
N THR A 62 13.47 -14.10 -7.68
CA THR A 62 14.17 -12.83 -7.82
C THR A 62 13.62 -11.99 -8.96
N SER A 63 13.10 -12.60 -10.04
CA SER A 63 12.44 -11.87 -11.12
C SER A 63 11.19 -11.13 -10.62
N PHE A 64 10.39 -11.74 -9.75
CA PHE A 64 9.24 -11.05 -9.11
C PHE A 64 9.70 -9.92 -8.18
N GLN A 65 10.81 -10.11 -7.46
CA GLN A 65 11.40 -9.06 -6.63
C GLN A 65 11.89 -7.90 -7.49
N ALA A 66 12.53 -8.18 -8.63
CA ALA A 66 12.97 -7.17 -9.59
C ALA A 66 11.80 -6.39 -10.20
N LEU A 67 10.65 -7.04 -10.46
CA LEU A 67 9.43 -6.33 -10.85
C LEU A 67 9.00 -5.32 -9.77
N TYR A 68 9.05 -5.71 -8.49
CA TYR A 68 8.73 -4.78 -7.39
C TYR A 68 9.71 -3.61 -7.34
N VAL A 69 11.02 -3.87 -7.44
CA VAL A 69 12.05 -2.82 -7.47
C VAL A 69 11.79 -1.85 -8.63
N ALA A 70 11.50 -2.36 -9.83
CA ALA A 70 11.17 -1.54 -10.99
C ALA A 70 9.92 -0.67 -10.77
N CYS A 71 8.85 -1.24 -10.21
CA CYS A 71 7.66 -0.49 -9.82
C CYS A 71 7.98 0.61 -8.78
N TRP A 72 8.87 0.31 -7.83
CA TRP A 72 9.29 1.25 -6.81
C TRP A 72 10.13 2.40 -7.39
N LEU A 73 10.99 2.12 -8.37
CA LEU A 73 11.69 3.16 -9.14
C LEU A 73 10.73 4.02 -9.97
N HIS A 74 9.68 3.41 -10.53
CA HIS A 74 8.64 4.14 -11.25
C HIS A 74 7.87 5.06 -10.30
N HIS A 75 7.51 4.58 -9.12
CA HIS A 75 6.78 5.34 -8.13
C HIS A 75 7.02 4.83 -6.69
N PRO A 76 7.88 5.49 -5.90
CA PRO A 76 8.20 5.01 -4.56
C PRO A 76 7.02 5.18 -3.61
N VAL A 77 6.62 4.10 -2.95
CA VAL A 77 5.64 4.11 -1.86
C VAL A 77 6.25 3.50 -0.61
N GLU A 78 5.97 4.10 0.55
CA GLU A 78 6.34 3.51 1.84
C GLU A 78 5.51 2.24 2.10
N LYS A 79 4.20 2.34 1.86
CA LYS A 79 3.21 1.29 2.04
C LYS A 79 2.20 1.39 0.91
N GLY A 80 2.47 0.68 -0.17
CA GLY A 80 1.54 0.66 -1.28
C GLY A 80 1.50 -0.67 -1.97
N THR A 81 0.64 -0.71 -2.97
CA THR A 81 0.39 -1.90 -3.76
C THR A 81 0.54 -1.48 -5.21
N TYR A 82 1.44 -2.17 -5.92
CA TYR A 82 1.57 -2.00 -7.34
C TYR A 82 0.64 -2.97 -8.04
N LEU A 83 -0.08 -2.49 -9.04
CA LEU A 83 -0.96 -3.27 -9.89
C LEU A 83 -0.47 -3.08 -11.33
N ILE A 84 0.28 -4.06 -11.82
CA ILE A 84 0.75 -4.04 -13.21
C ILE A 84 -0.39 -4.58 -14.08
N ASP A 85 -0.81 -3.80 -15.06
CA ASP A 85 -1.85 -4.19 -16.01
C ASP A 85 -1.37 -5.32 -16.92
N LEU A 86 -2.13 -6.42 -16.97
CA LEU A 86 -1.83 -7.61 -17.79
C LEU A 86 -2.73 -7.71 -19.03
N SER A 87 -3.64 -6.77 -19.26
CA SER A 87 -4.59 -6.82 -20.39
C SER A 87 -3.94 -6.88 -21.77
N GLY A 88 -2.69 -6.41 -21.89
CA GLY A 88 -1.90 -6.50 -23.11
C GLY A 88 -1.25 -7.86 -23.36
N LEU A 89 -1.36 -8.83 -22.45
CA LEU A 89 -0.76 -10.15 -22.59
C LEU A 89 -1.68 -11.11 -23.38
N SER A 90 -1.09 -11.85 -24.30
CA SER A 90 -1.75 -12.98 -24.96
C SER A 90 -2.04 -14.11 -23.96
N LEU A 91 -2.96 -15.00 -24.30
CA LEU A 91 -3.29 -16.18 -23.48
C LEU A 91 -2.05 -17.04 -23.16
N GLY A 92 -1.13 -17.19 -24.12
CA GLY A 92 0.12 -17.93 -23.92
C GLY A 92 1.04 -17.26 -22.90
N GLN A 93 1.18 -15.94 -22.95
CA GLN A 93 1.97 -15.16 -21.98
C GLN A 93 1.33 -15.20 -20.59
N MET A 94 0.00 -15.07 -20.51
CA MET A 94 -0.74 -15.23 -19.25
C MET A 94 -0.56 -16.62 -18.66
N THR A 95 -0.56 -17.66 -19.49
CA THR A 95 -0.31 -19.03 -19.04
C THR A 95 1.10 -19.16 -18.48
N THR A 96 2.12 -18.65 -19.19
CA THR A 96 3.51 -18.67 -18.71
C THR A 96 3.68 -17.94 -17.38
N LEU A 97 3.09 -16.75 -17.23
CA LEU A 97 3.12 -15.98 -15.98
C LEU A 97 2.44 -16.75 -14.84
N ASN A 98 1.26 -17.32 -15.08
CA ASN A 98 0.54 -18.12 -14.08
C ASN A 98 1.36 -19.35 -13.67
N THR A 99 1.95 -20.08 -14.62
CA THR A 99 2.83 -21.21 -14.33
C THR A 99 4.01 -20.78 -13.46
N ALA A 100 4.70 -19.70 -13.82
CA ALA A 100 5.81 -19.16 -13.04
C ALA A 100 5.38 -18.74 -11.62
N PHE A 101 4.24 -18.05 -11.50
CA PHE A 101 3.63 -17.66 -10.22
C PHE A 101 3.38 -18.88 -9.32
N GLN A 102 2.89 -19.99 -9.90
CA GLN A 102 2.59 -21.21 -9.15
C GLN A 102 3.83 -22.05 -8.82
N GLN A 103 4.83 -22.07 -9.71
CA GLN A 103 6.03 -22.92 -9.56
C GLN A 103 7.08 -22.28 -8.65
N HIS A 104 7.33 -20.97 -8.77
CA HIS A 104 8.44 -20.33 -8.07
C HIS A 104 8.07 -19.72 -6.73
N LEU A 105 6.81 -19.30 -6.56
CA LEU A 105 6.39 -18.58 -5.35
C LEU A 105 5.71 -19.52 -4.38
N ARG A 106 5.91 -19.32 -3.07
CA ARG A 106 5.27 -20.17 -2.05
C ARG A 106 3.84 -19.72 -1.77
N GLY A 107 2.88 -20.64 -1.68
CA GLY A 107 1.49 -20.34 -1.30
C GLY A 107 1.39 -19.59 0.05
N ARG A 108 0.56 -18.54 0.12
CA ARG A 108 0.35 -17.72 1.31
C ARG A 108 -1.08 -17.18 1.39
N LYS A 109 -1.71 -17.30 2.57
CA LYS A 109 -2.97 -16.58 2.83
C LYS A 109 -2.71 -15.08 2.92
N SER A 110 -3.53 -14.31 2.22
CA SER A 110 -3.47 -12.84 2.20
C SER A 110 -4.74 -12.28 2.80
N SER A 111 -4.66 -11.14 3.49
CA SER A 111 -5.83 -10.32 3.84
C SER A 111 -6.21 -9.33 2.73
N HIS A 112 -5.48 -9.33 1.61
CA HIS A 112 -5.74 -8.47 0.46
C HIS A 112 -6.54 -9.22 -0.62
N LEU A 113 -7.51 -8.50 -1.20
CA LEU A 113 -8.28 -8.91 -2.37
C LEU A 113 -8.87 -10.33 -2.23
N SER A 114 -8.59 -11.23 -3.17
CA SER A 114 -9.12 -12.61 -3.17
C SER A 114 -8.66 -13.47 -1.98
N GLY A 115 -7.67 -12.99 -1.21
CA GLY A 115 -7.06 -13.69 -0.09
C GLY A 115 -6.12 -14.84 -0.48
N ALA A 116 -5.99 -15.13 -1.78
CA ALA A 116 -5.07 -16.12 -2.33
C ALA A 116 -3.82 -15.43 -2.88
N GLY A 117 -2.75 -15.42 -2.09
CA GLY A 117 -1.49 -14.82 -2.50
C GLY A 117 -0.34 -15.82 -2.52
N ARG A 118 0.80 -15.36 -3.01
CA ARG A 118 2.05 -16.11 -2.95
C ARG A 118 3.20 -15.22 -2.51
N SER A 119 4.19 -15.85 -1.90
CA SER A 119 5.36 -15.22 -1.31
C SER A 119 6.56 -15.33 -2.24
N ALA A 120 7.16 -14.18 -2.55
CA ALA A 120 8.49 -14.04 -3.12
C ALA A 120 9.48 -13.54 -2.05
N GLY A 121 9.38 -14.02 -0.80
CA GLY A 121 10.21 -13.55 0.31
C GLY A 121 11.62 -14.16 0.40
N GLN A 122 11.89 -15.27 -0.30
CA GLN A 122 13.22 -15.89 -0.26
C GLN A 122 14.27 -14.96 -0.86
N GLY A 123 15.32 -14.64 -0.09
CA GLY A 123 16.39 -13.74 -0.52
C GLY A 123 15.98 -12.27 -0.61
N TRP A 124 14.82 -11.89 -0.05
CA TRP A 124 14.38 -10.49 -0.05
C TRP A 124 15.37 -9.61 0.72
N ALA A 125 15.93 -8.63 0.03
CA ALA A 125 16.93 -7.72 0.61
C ALA A 125 16.82 -6.28 0.07
N PHE A 126 15.69 -5.93 -0.54
CA PHE A 126 15.52 -4.61 -1.18
C PHE A 126 15.39 -3.48 -0.16
N MET A 127 14.42 -3.56 0.75
CA MET A 127 14.14 -2.53 1.76
C MET A 127 14.31 -3.08 3.17
N ASN A 128 14.95 -2.29 4.03
CA ASN A 128 15.09 -2.61 5.45
C ASN A 128 13.72 -2.65 6.14
N GLY A 129 13.57 -3.56 7.10
CA GLY A 129 12.30 -3.76 7.82
C GLY A 129 11.23 -4.54 7.04
N TYR A 130 11.48 -4.88 5.77
CA TYR A 130 10.64 -5.77 4.98
C TYR A 130 11.31 -7.13 4.82
N GLN A 131 10.51 -8.20 4.87
CA GLN A 131 11.02 -9.59 4.81
C GLN A 131 10.37 -10.41 3.69
N GLU A 132 9.38 -9.83 3.02
CA GLU A 132 8.56 -10.55 2.08
C GLU A 132 8.03 -9.64 0.99
N LEU A 133 7.92 -10.20 -0.21
CA LEU A 133 7.09 -9.67 -1.28
C LEU A 133 5.86 -10.58 -1.45
N LEU A 134 4.67 -10.01 -1.23
CA LEU A 134 3.40 -10.60 -1.61
C LEU A 134 3.15 -10.36 -3.09
N VAL A 135 2.82 -11.43 -3.80
CA VAL A 135 2.43 -11.43 -5.21
C VAL A 135 1.03 -12.03 -5.32
N GLN A 136 0.15 -11.41 -6.10
CA GLN A 136 -1.17 -11.96 -6.45
C GLN A 136 -1.47 -11.68 -7.93
N ILE A 137 -2.20 -12.57 -8.59
CA ILE A 137 -2.81 -12.31 -9.90
C ILE A 137 -4.31 -12.19 -9.66
N GLU A 138 -4.89 -11.06 -10.05
CA GLU A 138 -6.26 -10.67 -9.68
C GLU A 138 -6.99 -10.11 -10.89
N THR A 139 -8.29 -10.39 -11.01
CA THR A 139 -9.16 -9.73 -12.00
C THR A 139 -9.93 -8.62 -11.31
N LEU A 140 -9.58 -7.36 -11.61
CA LEU A 140 -10.23 -6.18 -11.04
C LEU A 140 -11.09 -5.51 -12.10
N LYS A 141 -12.41 -5.57 -11.95
CA LYS A 141 -13.39 -4.98 -12.90
C LYS A 141 -13.16 -5.43 -14.35
N GLY A 142 -12.85 -6.71 -14.55
CA GLY A 142 -12.59 -7.28 -15.87
C GLY A 142 -11.18 -7.04 -16.41
N VAL A 143 -10.28 -6.44 -15.63
CA VAL A 143 -8.88 -6.24 -16.00
C VAL A 143 -8.00 -7.14 -15.12
N ASP A 144 -7.23 -8.02 -15.74
CA ASP A 144 -6.25 -8.83 -15.04
C ASP A 144 -5.03 -7.98 -14.66
N VAL A 145 -4.58 -8.13 -13.42
CA VAL A 145 -3.44 -7.39 -12.87
C VAL A 145 -2.51 -8.30 -12.10
N LEU A 146 -1.20 -8.01 -12.17
CA LEU A 146 -0.20 -8.56 -11.26
C LEU A 146 -0.02 -7.59 -10.09
N MET A 147 -0.49 -8.01 -8.92
CA MET A 147 -0.34 -7.28 -7.67
C MET A 147 1.01 -7.59 -7.01
N LEU A 148 1.75 -6.54 -6.63
CA LEU A 148 3.01 -6.64 -5.88
C LEU A 148 2.95 -5.76 -4.62
N LYS A 149 3.29 -6.33 -3.46
CA LYS A 149 3.27 -5.62 -2.18
C LYS A 149 4.35 -6.10 -1.22
N SER A 150 5.18 -5.22 -0.69
CA SER A 150 6.13 -5.57 0.38
C SER A 150 5.40 -5.76 1.72
N GLU A 151 5.80 -6.77 2.49
CA GLU A 151 5.29 -7.06 3.82
C GLU A 151 6.44 -7.22 4.83
N GLY A 152 6.22 -6.73 6.05
CA GLY A 152 7.22 -6.73 7.13
C GLY A 152 7.48 -8.11 7.77
N HIS A 153 6.65 -9.12 7.47
CA HIS A 153 6.69 -10.43 8.14
C HIS A 153 6.33 -11.57 7.19
N GLN A 154 7.17 -12.61 7.17
CA GLN A 154 6.86 -13.91 6.54
C GLN A 154 5.86 -14.68 7.40
N VAL A 155 4.81 -15.23 6.80
CA VAL A 155 3.78 -16.01 7.53
C VAL A 155 4.28 -17.45 7.74
N SER A 156 5.12 -17.66 8.75
CA SER A 156 5.35 -18.97 9.38
C SER A 156 4.65 -19.02 10.75
N LEU A 157 4.62 -20.17 11.43
CA LEU A 157 3.96 -20.35 12.75
C LEU A 157 4.45 -19.35 13.82
N THR A 158 5.68 -18.82 13.70
CA THR A 158 6.24 -17.74 14.53
C THR A 158 5.90 -16.32 14.01
N GLY A 159 5.39 -16.20 12.79
CA GLY A 159 4.95 -14.97 12.11
C GLY A 159 3.48 -14.60 12.31
N ILE A 160 2.68 -15.43 12.99
CA ILE A 160 1.27 -15.14 13.34
C ILE A 160 1.17 -13.97 14.32
N ILE A 161 2.08 -13.89 15.30
CA ILE A 161 2.06 -12.86 16.34
C ILE A 161 2.45 -11.47 15.76
N PRO A 162 3.50 -11.34 14.93
CA PRO A 162 3.81 -10.09 14.23
C PRO A 162 2.78 -9.70 13.15
N HIS A 163 2.16 -10.67 12.45
CA HIS A 163 1.03 -10.37 11.55
C HIS A 163 -0.17 -9.86 12.31
N ALA A 164 -0.50 -10.45 13.46
CA ALA A 164 -1.55 -9.95 14.34
C ALA A 164 -1.18 -8.56 14.88
N ALA A 165 0.06 -8.31 15.29
CA ALA A 165 0.51 -7.01 15.80
C ALA A 165 0.60 -5.93 14.71
N SER A 166 0.99 -6.29 13.48
CA SER A 166 1.04 -5.40 12.31
C SER A 166 -0.35 -5.18 11.72
N PHE A 167 -1.25 -6.18 11.79
CA PHE A 167 -2.67 -6.04 11.48
C PHE A 167 -3.37 -5.20 12.53
N VAL A 168 -3.13 -5.43 13.82
CA VAL A 168 -3.54 -4.60 14.96
C VAL A 168 -3.02 -3.19 14.75
N LYS A 169 -1.73 -2.98 14.47
CA LYS A 169 -1.19 -1.65 14.17
C LYS A 169 -1.81 -1.04 12.90
N LYS A 170 -1.92 -1.75 11.77
CA LYS A 170 -2.62 -1.29 10.54
C LYS A 170 -4.10 -0.97 10.82
N LYS A 171 -4.73 -1.70 11.74
CA LYS A 171 -6.11 -1.55 12.22
C LYS A 171 -6.23 -0.36 13.18
N PHE A 172 -5.21 -0.07 13.99
CA PHE A 172 -5.15 1.01 14.99
C PHE A 172 -4.46 2.30 14.50
N THR A 173 -3.65 2.31 13.46
CA THR A 173 -2.91 3.51 13.04
C THR A 173 -3.20 3.95 11.61
N GLY A 174 -4.15 3.28 10.93
CA GLY A 174 -4.56 3.55 9.53
C GLY A 174 -3.46 3.40 8.47
N SER A 175 -2.24 3.21 8.94
CA SER A 175 -1.00 2.93 8.25
C SER A 175 -0.37 1.76 9.01
N GLY A 176 0.39 0.90 8.36
CA GLY A 176 1.24 -0.04 9.10
C GLY A 176 2.23 0.71 9.99
N ALA A 177 3.10 0.02 10.72
CA ALA A 177 4.29 0.69 11.28
C ALA A 177 4.98 1.50 10.17
N GLN A 178 5.18 2.82 10.37
CA GLN A 178 6.11 3.54 9.50
C GLN A 178 7.41 2.76 9.48
N ALA A 179 7.81 2.33 8.29
CA ALA A 179 9.01 1.52 8.12
C ALA A 179 10.24 2.42 8.29
N SER A 180 10.14 3.68 7.83
CA SER A 180 11.14 4.72 8.00
C SER A 180 10.50 6.10 7.77
N ALA A 181 10.81 7.08 8.63
CA ALA A 181 10.38 8.46 8.46
C ALA A 181 10.91 9.06 7.13
N SER A 182 12.14 8.70 6.75
CA SER A 182 12.75 9.09 5.47
C SER A 182 11.95 8.55 4.29
N LEU A 183 11.54 7.28 4.33
CA LEU A 183 10.74 6.66 3.27
C LEU A 183 9.36 7.33 3.11
N ASN A 184 8.73 7.69 4.22
CA ASN A 184 7.45 8.41 4.21
C ASN A 184 7.59 9.78 3.51
N ALA A 185 8.64 10.55 3.82
CA ALA A 185 8.90 11.86 3.21
C ALA A 185 9.09 11.76 1.67
N TYR A 186 9.79 10.72 1.20
CA TYR A 186 9.99 10.48 -0.23
C TYR A 186 8.70 10.04 -0.96
N SER A 187 7.84 9.25 -0.31
CA SER A 187 6.61 8.75 -0.92
C SER A 187 5.53 9.81 -1.19
N ASN A 188 5.62 10.99 -0.56
CA ASN A 188 4.66 12.08 -0.71
C ASN A 188 4.99 13.05 -1.88
N LEU A 189 6.04 12.78 -2.67
CA LEU A 189 6.54 13.71 -3.69
C LEU A 189 5.81 13.66 -5.05
N ARG A 190 4.89 12.70 -5.27
CA ARG A 190 4.16 12.52 -6.55
C ARG A 190 2.68 12.12 -6.34
N PRO A 191 1.77 13.04 -5.98
CA PRO A 191 0.36 12.70 -5.79
C PRO A 191 -0.38 12.32 -7.09
N ASP A 192 0.20 12.57 -8.27
CA ASP A 192 -0.45 12.47 -9.58
C ASP A 192 -0.60 11.05 -10.14
N LEU A 193 0.22 10.09 -9.68
CA LEU A 193 0.21 8.69 -10.15
C LEU A 193 -0.40 7.71 -9.14
N VAL A 194 -0.96 8.25 -8.07
CA VAL A 194 -1.48 7.46 -6.96
C VAL A 194 -2.99 7.48 -7.00
N SER A 195 -3.60 6.32 -7.26
CA SER A 195 -5.00 6.15 -6.88
C SER A 195 -5.04 5.90 -5.39
N GLY A 196 -5.43 6.91 -4.63
CA GLY A 196 -5.71 6.71 -3.23
C GLY A 196 -6.87 5.73 -3.07
N ARG A 197 -6.79 4.89 -2.05
CA ARG A 197 -7.91 4.10 -1.54
C ARG A 197 -8.02 4.35 -0.05
N ALA A 198 -9.14 4.85 0.44
CA ALA A 198 -9.31 5.01 1.88
C ALA A 198 -9.10 3.67 2.60
N ALA A 199 -8.35 3.70 3.71
CA ALA A 199 -7.84 2.51 4.40
C ALA A 199 -8.93 1.62 5.00
N GLU A 200 -10.13 2.16 5.06
CA GLU A 200 -11.26 1.57 5.76
C GLU A 200 -12.07 0.64 4.82
N ASN A 201 -11.82 0.70 3.50
CA ASN A 201 -12.49 -0.12 2.48
C ASN A 201 -12.12 -1.62 2.47
N TYR A 202 -11.54 -2.16 3.56
CA TYR A 202 -11.05 -3.55 3.63
C TYR A 202 -11.87 -4.48 4.51
N ALA A 203 -12.86 -3.97 5.25
CA ALA A 203 -13.77 -4.80 6.04
C ALA A 203 -15.13 -4.91 5.33
N ILE A 204 -15.58 -6.15 5.05
CA ILE A 204 -16.91 -6.40 4.44
C ILE A 204 -18.04 -5.64 5.17
N PRO A 205 -18.11 -5.62 6.52
CA PRO A 205 -19.14 -4.84 7.21
C PRO A 205 -19.07 -3.34 6.91
N TYR A 206 -17.88 -2.78 6.71
CA TYR A 206 -17.73 -1.37 6.37
C TYR A 206 -18.14 -1.07 4.93
N GLU A 207 -17.85 -1.98 3.99
CA GLU A 207 -18.33 -1.87 2.62
C GLU A 207 -19.87 -1.85 2.55
N ASP A 208 -20.52 -2.70 3.34
CA ASP A 208 -21.98 -2.72 3.46
C ASP A 208 -22.52 -1.39 4.03
N LEU A 209 -21.81 -0.78 4.97
CA LEU A 209 -22.16 0.53 5.53
C LEU A 209 -22.07 1.63 4.46
N ILE A 210 -20.98 1.67 3.69
CA ILE A 210 -20.78 2.61 2.57
C ILE A 210 -21.91 2.49 1.54
N LYS A 211 -22.24 1.25 1.14
CA LYS A 211 -23.35 0.97 0.21
C LYS A 211 -24.68 1.50 0.75
N TRP A 212 -24.98 1.24 2.02
CA TRP A 212 -26.21 1.75 2.65
C TRP A 212 -26.24 3.28 2.72
N LEU A 213 -25.09 3.92 2.95
CA LEU A 213 -24.96 5.38 2.94
C LEU A 213 -25.03 5.98 1.53
N LYS A 214 -25.03 5.15 0.48
CA LYS A 214 -24.99 5.55 -0.94
C LYS A 214 -23.76 6.39 -1.27
N LEU A 215 -22.66 6.14 -0.58
CA LEU A 215 -21.36 6.73 -0.90
C LEU A 215 -20.72 5.90 -2.02
N SER A 216 -20.10 6.58 -2.98
CA SER A 216 -19.49 5.93 -4.15
C SER A 216 -18.14 6.57 -4.45
N GLY A 217 -17.10 5.76 -4.59
CA GLY A 217 -15.75 6.23 -4.86
C GLY A 217 -14.72 5.39 -4.13
N LYS A 218 -13.46 5.42 -4.59
CA LYS A 218 -12.35 4.70 -3.92
C LYS A 218 -11.77 5.47 -2.73
N MET A 219 -12.06 6.76 -2.65
CA MET A 219 -11.50 7.72 -1.68
C MET A 219 -12.42 8.00 -0.49
N ILE A 220 -13.49 7.24 -0.30
CA ILE A 220 -14.47 7.49 0.77
C ILE A 220 -13.79 7.38 2.14
N THR A 221 -13.53 8.51 2.80
CA THR A 221 -12.84 8.59 4.09
C THR A 221 -13.81 8.42 5.25
N ILE A 222 -13.29 8.12 6.45
CA ILE A 222 -14.11 8.05 7.66
C ILE A 222 -14.80 9.38 7.96
N ARG A 223 -14.23 10.52 7.55
CA ARG A 223 -14.87 11.84 7.69
C ARG A 223 -16.12 11.94 6.83
N GLU A 224 -16.05 11.47 5.59
CA GLU A 224 -17.20 11.40 4.68
C GLU A 224 -18.24 10.38 5.16
N VAL A 225 -17.81 9.21 5.65
CA VAL A 225 -18.70 8.20 6.24
C VAL A 225 -19.38 8.74 7.48
N MET A 226 -18.65 9.39 8.39
CA MET A 226 -19.22 10.00 9.60
C MET A 226 -20.21 11.08 9.24
N TYR A 227 -19.88 11.99 8.33
CA TYR A 227 -20.81 13.02 7.86
C TYR A 227 -22.12 12.40 7.32
N ALA A 228 -22.01 11.45 6.39
CA ALA A 228 -23.18 10.82 5.78
C ALA A 228 -24.00 10.01 6.80
N LEU A 229 -23.32 9.26 7.68
CA LEU A 229 -23.93 8.46 8.73
C LEU A 229 -24.67 9.34 9.72
N PHE A 230 -24.00 10.35 10.28
CA PHE A 230 -24.52 11.24 11.30
C PHE A 230 -25.71 12.04 10.77
N LYS A 231 -25.63 12.52 9.52
CA LYS A 231 -26.76 13.17 8.84
C LYS A 231 -27.94 12.22 8.65
N LYS A 232 -27.69 10.98 8.25
CA LYS A 232 -28.74 9.99 7.95
C LYS A 232 -29.45 9.47 9.20
N VAL A 233 -28.70 9.25 10.28
CA VAL A 233 -29.23 8.77 11.57
C VAL A 233 -29.55 9.91 12.55
N LYS A 234 -29.37 11.16 12.11
CA LYS A 234 -29.61 12.39 12.89
C LYS A 234 -28.85 12.41 14.22
N TYR A 235 -27.56 12.10 14.18
CA TYR A 235 -26.67 12.10 15.33
C TYR A 235 -25.60 13.20 15.21
N PRO A 236 -25.31 13.99 16.26
CA PRO A 236 -26.13 14.14 17.46
C PRO A 236 -27.49 14.74 17.07
N PRO A 237 -28.55 14.52 17.87
CA PRO A 237 -29.88 15.05 17.59
C PRO A 237 -29.85 16.56 17.32
N ASN A 238 -30.55 17.02 16.28
CA ASN A 238 -30.83 18.44 16.01
C ASN A 238 -29.63 19.37 15.74
N THR A 239 -28.51 18.86 15.23
CA THR A 239 -27.25 19.64 15.18
C THR A 239 -26.93 20.38 13.87
N GLY A 240 -27.69 20.18 12.78
CA GLY A 240 -27.39 20.88 11.51
C GLY A 240 -25.95 20.68 11.00
N LEU A 241 -25.32 19.54 11.34
CA LEU A 241 -23.91 19.28 11.08
C LEU A 241 -23.54 19.49 9.61
N LEU A 242 -22.52 20.33 9.40
CA LEU A 242 -21.89 20.54 8.10
C LEU A 242 -20.70 19.59 7.95
N TYR A 243 -20.34 19.28 6.70
CA TYR A 243 -19.17 18.45 6.42
C TYR A 243 -17.86 19.05 7.00
N THR A 244 -17.77 20.38 7.02
CA THR A 244 -16.64 21.14 7.57
C THR A 244 -16.35 20.84 9.04
N TYR A 245 -17.35 20.36 9.79
CA TYR A 245 -17.18 19.91 11.16
C TYR A 245 -16.24 18.71 11.27
N PHE A 246 -16.33 17.76 10.35
CA PHE A 246 -15.50 16.55 10.34
C PHE A 246 -14.18 16.77 9.60
N SER A 247 -14.17 17.59 8.54
CA SER A 247 -12.95 17.84 7.74
C SER A 247 -11.84 18.51 8.55
N ASN A 248 -12.19 19.35 9.51
CA ASN A 248 -11.22 20.12 10.30
C ASN A 248 -10.89 19.47 11.65
N MET A 249 -11.53 18.34 11.96
CA MET A 249 -11.30 17.62 13.20
C MET A 249 -10.04 16.78 13.10
N ASP A 250 -9.14 16.91 14.08
CA ASP A 250 -8.02 16.00 14.22
C ASP A 250 -8.49 14.55 14.47
N ASN A 251 -7.62 13.58 14.22
CA ASN A 251 -7.98 12.18 14.32
C ASN A 251 -8.41 11.81 15.75
N ALA A 252 -7.76 12.32 16.79
CA ALA A 252 -8.12 12.00 18.18
C ALA A 252 -9.56 12.38 18.52
N ASN A 253 -9.96 13.61 18.19
CA ASN A 253 -11.30 14.11 18.39
C ASN A 253 -12.32 13.39 17.49
N LEU A 254 -11.95 13.10 16.23
CA LEU A 254 -12.81 12.37 15.30
C LEU A 254 -13.12 10.96 15.81
N GLY A 255 -12.11 10.26 16.32
CA GLY A 255 -12.25 8.95 16.92
C GLY A 255 -13.11 8.98 18.19
N ALA A 256 -12.94 9.99 19.05
CA ALA A 256 -13.76 10.17 20.24
C ALA A 256 -15.25 10.37 19.90
N VAL A 257 -15.55 11.22 18.91
CA VAL A 257 -16.93 11.47 18.44
C VAL A 257 -17.55 10.20 17.83
N LEU A 258 -16.79 9.46 17.03
CA LEU A 258 -17.25 8.17 16.48
C LEU A 258 -17.57 7.16 17.59
N ARG A 259 -16.74 7.10 18.64
CA ARG A 259 -16.94 6.22 19.79
C ARG A 259 -18.19 6.58 20.59
N GLN A 260 -18.47 7.87 20.76
CA GLN A 260 -19.73 8.33 21.37
C GLN A 260 -20.95 7.85 20.58
N TYR A 261 -20.92 7.99 19.25
CA TYR A 261 -21.99 7.48 18.38
C TYR A 261 -22.19 5.97 18.55
N ILE A 262 -21.11 5.18 18.56
CA ILE A 262 -21.18 3.72 18.70
C ILE A 262 -21.82 3.34 20.04
N ASN A 263 -21.43 3.99 21.12
CA ASN A 263 -22.01 3.77 22.44
C ASN A 263 -23.50 4.12 22.45
N ALA A 264 -23.88 5.27 21.86
CA ALA A 264 -25.28 5.67 21.74
C ALA A 264 -26.10 4.67 20.92
N ALA A 265 -25.55 4.14 19.81
CA ALA A 265 -26.22 3.17 18.95
C ALA A 265 -26.35 1.77 19.58
N ARG A 266 -25.42 1.38 20.47
CA ARG A 266 -25.47 0.10 21.21
C ARG A 266 -26.40 0.12 22.42
N ASN A 267 -26.72 1.30 22.94
CA ASN A 267 -27.59 1.42 24.11
C ASN A 267 -29.02 0.95 23.80
N PRO A 268 -29.79 0.44 24.80
CA PRO A 268 -31.17 -0.02 24.59
C PRO A 268 -32.13 1.03 23.99
N GLY A 269 -31.86 2.34 24.17
CA GLY A 269 -32.60 3.44 23.53
C GLY A 269 -32.00 3.95 22.20
N GLY A 270 -30.97 3.26 21.70
CA GLY A 270 -30.15 3.66 20.55
C GLY A 270 -30.68 3.27 19.19
N ALA A 271 -31.83 2.57 19.11
CA ALA A 271 -32.36 2.02 17.87
C ALA A 271 -32.50 3.06 16.73
N GLN A 272 -32.86 4.30 17.07
CA GLN A 272 -32.92 5.44 16.16
C GLN A 272 -31.57 5.74 15.47
N PHE A 273 -30.44 5.51 16.16
CA PHE A 273 -29.10 5.73 15.63
C PHE A 273 -28.59 4.58 14.75
N THR A 274 -29.32 3.47 14.68
CA THR A 274 -28.98 2.34 13.80
C THR A 274 -29.66 2.40 12.43
N GLY A 275 -30.44 3.46 12.16
CA GLY A 275 -31.20 3.57 10.92
C GLY A 275 -32.22 2.44 10.74
N GLY A 276 -32.87 2.00 11.82
CA GLY A 276 -33.81 0.88 11.82
C GLY A 276 -33.12 -0.49 11.68
N GLY A 277 -31.99 -0.68 12.36
CA GLY A 277 -31.20 -1.92 12.32
C GLY A 277 -30.32 -2.11 11.08
N LYS A 278 -30.25 -1.11 10.19
CA LYS A 278 -29.40 -1.14 8.99
C LYS A 278 -27.93 -0.99 9.32
N VAL A 279 -27.59 -0.27 10.40
CA VAL A 279 -26.26 -0.30 11.01
C VAL A 279 -26.20 -1.50 11.95
N THR A 280 -25.55 -2.56 11.51
CA THR A 280 -25.48 -3.84 12.23
C THR A 280 -24.44 -3.82 13.35
N VAL A 281 -24.51 -4.79 14.27
CA VAL A 281 -23.49 -4.97 15.33
C VAL A 281 -22.09 -5.18 14.74
N LYS A 282 -21.97 -5.88 13.60
CA LYS A 282 -20.68 -6.07 12.89
C LYS A 282 -20.15 -4.77 12.32
N MET A 283 -21.01 -3.90 11.79
CA MET A 283 -20.64 -2.55 11.35
C MET A 283 -20.18 -1.69 12.52
N LEU A 284 -20.91 -1.71 13.65
CA LEU A 284 -20.54 -0.98 14.86
C LEU A 284 -19.21 -1.47 15.44
N ALA A 285 -18.92 -2.77 15.38
CA ALA A 285 -17.62 -3.32 15.75
C ALA A 285 -16.52 -2.79 14.83
N SER A 286 -16.73 -2.79 13.51
CA SER A 286 -15.78 -2.23 12.55
C SER A 286 -15.56 -0.72 12.75
N LEU A 287 -16.61 0.05 13.05
CA LEU A 287 -16.49 1.48 13.37
C LEU A 287 -15.78 1.70 14.72
N SER A 288 -15.98 0.81 15.70
CA SER A 288 -15.27 0.86 16.98
C SER A 288 -13.78 0.68 16.77
N ASP A 289 -13.40 -0.31 15.97
CA ASP A 289 -12.01 -0.52 15.59
C ASP A 289 -11.41 0.74 14.93
N MET A 290 -12.15 1.44 14.08
CA MET A 290 -11.72 2.70 13.46
C MET A 290 -11.64 3.89 14.44
N ALA A 291 -12.57 3.98 15.39
CA ALA A 291 -12.58 5.02 16.41
C ALA A 291 -11.34 4.94 17.29
N ASP A 292 -11.02 3.74 17.76
CA ASP A 292 -9.84 3.46 18.58
C ASP A 292 -8.57 3.80 17.82
N ALA A 293 -8.60 3.54 16.52
CA ALA A 293 -7.49 3.81 15.66
C ALA A 293 -7.27 5.32 15.47
N LEU A 294 -8.33 6.06 15.19
CA LEU A 294 -8.28 7.52 15.04
C LEU A 294 -7.76 8.19 16.32
N ILE A 295 -8.15 7.67 17.50
CA ILE A 295 -7.62 8.12 18.80
C ILE A 295 -6.11 7.91 18.89
N ALA A 296 -5.61 6.76 18.43
CA ALA A 296 -4.17 6.45 18.48
C ALA A 296 -3.34 7.31 17.50
N ASP A 297 -3.91 7.80 16.40
CA ASP A 297 -3.24 8.69 15.44
C ASP A 297 -2.98 10.10 16.01
N GLY A 298 -3.62 10.46 17.13
CA GLY A 298 -3.39 11.73 17.82
C GLY A 298 -3.91 12.95 17.05
N ASN A 299 -3.22 14.09 17.22
CA ASN A 299 -3.76 15.41 16.87
C ASN A 299 -3.53 15.82 15.40
N ALA A 300 -3.27 14.86 14.50
CA ALA A 300 -3.14 15.14 13.07
C ALA A 300 -4.50 15.02 12.38
N ALA A 301 -4.82 15.96 11.48
CA ALA A 301 -6.02 15.90 10.63
C ALA A 301 -5.70 15.26 9.28
N ASN A 302 -5.31 13.99 9.30
CA ASN A 302 -4.90 13.26 8.10
C ASN A 302 -5.91 12.17 7.74
N ASP A 303 -6.23 12.06 6.44
CA ASP A 303 -7.02 10.95 5.92
C ASP A 303 -6.15 9.70 5.71
N ARG A 304 -6.73 8.54 6.01
CA ARG A 304 -6.05 7.25 5.90
C ARG A 304 -6.22 6.71 4.49
N ILE A 305 -5.23 6.89 3.63
CA ILE A 305 -5.29 6.51 2.21
C ILE A 305 -4.16 5.51 1.89
N PHE A 306 -4.50 4.30 1.44
CA PHE A 306 -3.55 3.40 0.77
C PHE A 306 -3.28 3.86 -0.65
N LEU A 307 -2.02 3.77 -1.05
CA LEU A 307 -1.58 4.14 -2.39
C LEU A 307 -1.60 2.89 -3.28
N GLU A 308 -2.54 2.85 -4.23
CA GLU A 308 -2.52 1.90 -5.35
C GLU A 308 -1.87 2.59 -6.56
N VAL A 309 -0.72 2.08 -6.98
CA VAL A 309 -0.04 2.53 -8.21
C VAL A 309 -0.42 1.55 -9.32
N ARG A 310 -1.04 2.08 -10.37
CA ARG A 310 -1.42 1.31 -11.57
C ARG A 310 -0.53 1.75 -12.72
N ALA A 311 0.08 0.78 -13.39
CA ALA A 311 0.96 1.05 -14.52
C ALA A 311 0.97 -0.14 -15.48
N THR A 312 1.23 0.12 -16.76
CA THR A 312 1.59 -0.94 -17.70
C THR A 312 3.08 -1.28 -17.57
N GLY A 313 3.49 -2.42 -18.13
CA GLY A 313 4.93 -2.74 -18.20
C GLY A 313 5.73 -1.67 -18.95
N GLN A 314 5.15 -1.09 -20.00
CA GLN A 314 5.78 -0.01 -20.77
C GLN A 314 5.95 1.28 -19.97
N ASP A 315 4.98 1.64 -19.12
CA ASP A 315 5.08 2.83 -18.26
C ASP A 315 6.23 2.71 -17.25
N ILE A 316 6.42 1.49 -16.73
CA ILE A 316 7.51 1.20 -15.80
C ILE A 316 8.85 1.22 -16.54
N ASP A 317 8.91 0.63 -17.74
CA ASP A 317 10.11 0.64 -18.58
C ASP A 317 10.56 2.06 -18.95
N ALA A 318 9.62 2.98 -19.22
CA ALA A 318 9.95 4.38 -19.47
C ALA A 318 10.64 5.05 -18.26
N SER A 319 10.28 4.65 -17.04
CA SER A 319 10.97 5.09 -15.82
C SER A 319 12.32 4.39 -15.62
N LEU A 320 12.43 3.10 -15.97
CA LEU A 320 13.69 2.36 -15.92
C LEU A 320 14.73 2.93 -16.89
N GLN A 321 14.33 3.26 -18.13
CA GLN A 321 15.24 3.86 -19.10
C GLN A 321 15.81 5.19 -18.60
N TYR A 322 14.98 6.02 -17.97
CA TYR A 322 15.47 7.24 -17.33
C TYR A 322 16.48 6.92 -16.22
N PHE A 323 16.20 5.93 -15.38
CA PHE A 323 17.07 5.51 -14.27
C PHE A 323 18.41 4.93 -14.75
N TYR A 324 18.40 4.08 -15.79
CA TYR A 324 19.62 3.48 -16.35
C TYR A 324 20.57 4.51 -16.98
N ASN A 325 20.05 5.68 -17.37
CA ASN A 325 20.87 6.78 -17.88
C ASN A 325 21.48 7.67 -16.78
N GLN A 326 21.19 7.38 -15.50
CA GLN A 326 21.78 8.11 -14.37
C GLN A 326 23.13 7.52 -13.99
N GLN A 327 24.00 8.34 -13.42
CA GLN A 327 25.31 7.91 -12.92
C GLN A 327 25.43 8.22 -11.43
N ASP A 328 26.21 7.42 -10.71
CA ASP A 328 26.58 7.72 -9.33
C ASP A 328 27.47 8.98 -9.32
N PHE A 329 27.17 9.96 -8.48
CA PHE A 329 28.06 11.11 -8.30
C PHE A 329 29.29 10.66 -7.50
N PRO A 330 30.52 10.98 -7.94
CA PRO A 330 31.71 10.69 -7.15
C PRO A 330 31.64 11.47 -5.83
N MET A 331 31.93 10.78 -4.72
CA MET A 331 31.98 11.40 -3.39
C MET A 331 33.02 12.52 -3.40
N PRO A 332 32.69 13.74 -2.96
CA PRO A 332 33.71 14.73 -2.66
C PRO A 332 34.62 14.14 -1.57
N VAL A 333 35.91 14.07 -1.85
CA VAL A 333 36.91 13.69 -0.87
C VAL A 333 36.98 14.84 0.14
N PHE A 334 36.24 14.72 1.25
CA PHE A 334 36.38 15.65 2.35
C PHE A 334 37.74 15.39 3.00
N ALA A 335 38.68 16.32 2.81
CA ALA A 335 39.94 16.30 3.50
C ALA A 335 39.65 16.27 5.01
N VAL A 336 40.12 15.22 5.68
CA VAL A 336 40.05 15.12 7.14
C VAL A 336 41.03 16.17 7.67
N GLY A 337 40.51 17.26 8.21
CA GLY A 337 41.25 18.26 8.97
C GLY A 337 41.34 17.88 10.43
#